data_AF-A0A929JYP7-F1
#
_entry.id   AF-A0A929JYP7-F1
#
_cell.length_a   1.000
_cell.length_b   1.000
_cell.length_c   1.000
_cell.angle_alpha   90.00
_cell.angle_beta   90.00
_cell.angle_gamma   90.00
#
_symmetry.space_group_name_H-M   'P 1'
#
loop_
_entity.id
_entity.type
_entity.pdbx_description
1 polymer ?
#
loop_
_entity_poly.entity_id
_entity_poly.type
_entity_poly.pdbx_seq_one_letter_code
_entity_poly.pdbx_strand_id
1 'polypeptide(L)'
;MISKVELLKIIGKFYDCSAKGAGLDWHKNTFLFAPSAYGKSRFVNVCQSVRDNNPKLIRARKTLGASPEGVIIIYSVNHVFNGTKWTSLVLQFKYSTCPLSC
;
A
#
# COMPACT_ATOMS: atom_id res chain seq x y z
N MET A 1 -6.10 -0.61 -12.89
CA MET A 1 -6.85 -1.36 -11.87
C MET A 1 -5.84 -1.91 -10.89
N ILE A 2 -6.04 -1.74 -9.58
CA ILE A 2 -5.15 -2.36 -8.58
C ILE A 2 -5.50 -3.85 -8.54
N SER A 3 -4.49 -4.68 -8.64
CA SER A 3 -4.59 -6.12 -8.90
C SER A 3 -3.93 -6.96 -7.83
N LYS A 4 -3.04 -6.37 -7.02
CA LYS A 4 -2.29 -7.05 -5.98
C LYS A 4 -1.96 -6.05 -4.89
N VAL A 5 -2.24 -6.44 -3.64
CA VAL A 5 -1.82 -5.70 -2.45
C VAL A 5 -1.13 -6.70 -1.52
N GLU A 6 0.16 -6.50 -1.29
CA GLU A 6 0.97 -7.44 -0.49
C GLU A 6 1.12 -6.94 0.96
N LEU A 7 1.33 -5.65 1.10
CA LEU A 7 1.58 -4.98 2.38
C LEU A 7 0.81 -3.67 2.44
N LEU A 8 0.22 -3.38 3.59
CA LEU A 8 -0.32 -2.08 3.93
C LEU A 8 0.16 -1.67 5.32
N LYS A 9 1.13 -0.75 5.36
CA LYS A 9 1.66 -0.17 6.60
C LYS A 9 1.23 1.28 6.75
N ILE A 10 0.85 1.63 7.98
CA ILE A 10 0.73 2.99 8.52
C ILE A 10 -0.25 3.87 7.71
N ILE A 11 -1.50 3.41 7.62
CA ILE A 11 -2.65 4.26 7.26
C ILE A 11 -3.78 4.11 8.29
N GLY A 12 -3.62 4.75 9.44
CA GLY A 12 -4.61 4.71 10.54
C GLY A 12 -4.69 3.36 11.23
N LYS A 13 -5.83 2.65 11.12
CA LYS A 13 -6.07 1.36 11.80
C LYS A 13 -5.21 0.21 11.23
N PHE A 14 -4.60 0.40 10.06
CA PHE A 14 -3.70 -0.56 9.44
C PHE A 14 -2.28 -0.30 9.93
N TYR A 15 -1.91 -0.90 11.06
CA TYR A 15 -0.58 -0.71 11.69
C TYR A 15 0.49 -1.57 11.01
N ASP A 16 0.16 -2.83 10.69
CA ASP A 16 1.01 -3.72 9.90
C ASP A 16 0.15 -4.85 9.30
N CYS A 17 -0.60 -4.53 8.24
CA CYS A 17 -1.49 -5.49 7.62
C CYS A 17 -0.82 -6.07 6.37
N SER A 18 -0.41 -7.33 6.45
CA SER A 18 0.08 -8.09 5.30
C SER A 18 -0.96 -9.13 4.87
N ALA A 19 -1.04 -9.38 3.57
CA ALA A 19 -1.67 -10.60 3.09
C ALA A 19 -0.85 -11.81 3.56
N LYS A 20 -1.50 -12.94 3.84
CA LYS A 20 -0.79 -14.20 4.11
C LYS A 20 -0.27 -14.76 2.78
N GLY A 21 0.98 -15.26 2.77
CA GLY A 21 1.59 -15.87 1.58
C GLY A 21 2.05 -14.84 0.53
N ALA A 22 1.87 -15.15 -0.76
CA ALA A 22 2.43 -14.37 -1.87
C ALA A 22 1.73 -13.03 -2.15
N GLY A 23 0.73 -12.64 -1.36
CA GLY A 23 -0.11 -11.46 -1.62
C GLY A 23 -1.57 -11.83 -1.91
N LEU A 24 -2.46 -10.83 -1.91
CA LEU A 24 -3.85 -11.02 -2.32
C LEU A 24 -4.01 -10.55 -3.77
N ASP A 25 -4.14 -11.49 -4.70
CA ASP A 25 -4.43 -11.20 -6.11
C ASP A 25 -5.92 -10.90 -6.29
N TRP A 26 -6.22 -9.80 -6.96
CA TRP A 26 -7.57 -9.29 -7.18
C TRP A 26 -7.98 -9.55 -8.61
N HIS A 27 -9.15 -10.15 -8.75
CA HIS A 27 -9.77 -10.42 -10.02
C HIS A 27 -10.98 -9.51 -10.21
N LYS A 28 -11.58 -9.57 -11.40
CA LYS A 28 -12.89 -8.94 -11.61
C LYS A 28 -13.87 -9.55 -10.59
N ASN A 29 -14.65 -8.71 -9.93
CA ASN A 29 -15.63 -9.09 -8.89
C ASN A 29 -15.04 -9.68 -7.60
N THR A 30 -13.91 -9.14 -7.11
CA THR A 30 -13.44 -9.43 -5.75
C THR A 30 -14.30 -8.74 -4.69
N PHE A 31 -14.75 -9.49 -3.68
CA PHE A 31 -15.55 -8.99 -2.57
C PHE A 31 -14.71 -8.88 -1.29
N LEU A 32 -14.86 -7.76 -0.57
CA LEU A 32 -14.20 -7.54 0.71
C LEU A 32 -15.20 -7.71 1.87
N PHE A 33 -15.02 -8.77 2.65
CA PHE A 33 -15.86 -9.07 3.81
C PHE A 33 -15.12 -8.80 5.12
N ALA A 34 -15.80 -8.11 6.03
CA ALA A 34 -15.39 -7.92 7.42
C ALA A 34 -16.57 -7.34 8.21
N PRO A 35 -16.59 -7.45 9.55
CA PRO A 35 -17.58 -6.74 10.38
C PRO A 35 -17.48 -5.21 10.27
N SER A 36 -18.47 -4.49 10.81
CA SER A 36 -18.41 -3.03 10.87
C SER A 36 -17.16 -2.53 11.61
N ALA A 37 -16.68 -1.33 11.29
CA ALA A 37 -15.47 -0.73 11.86
C ALA A 37 -14.13 -1.48 11.63
N TYR A 38 -14.10 -2.53 10.80
CA TYR A 38 -12.84 -3.19 10.38
C TYR A 38 -12.07 -2.44 9.29
N GLY A 39 -12.55 -1.27 8.85
CA GLY A 39 -11.79 -0.41 7.93
C GLY A 39 -12.01 -0.69 6.44
N LYS A 40 -13.05 -1.44 6.04
CA LYS A 40 -13.38 -1.70 4.62
C LYS A 40 -13.44 -0.44 3.76
N SER A 41 -14.21 0.58 4.16
CA SER A 41 -14.30 1.84 3.40
C SER A 41 -12.97 2.61 3.41
N ARG A 42 -12.16 2.45 4.47
CA ARG A 42 -10.83 3.08 4.56
C ARG A 42 -9.86 2.43 3.59
N PHE A 43 -9.93 1.11 3.45
CA PHE A 43 -9.16 0.35 2.49
C PHE A 43 -9.47 0.78 1.05
N VAL A 44 -10.76 0.96 0.73
CA VAL A 44 -11.19 1.49 -0.58
C VAL A 44 -10.62 2.90 -0.82
N ASN A 45 -10.65 3.78 0.18
CA ASN A 45 -10.06 5.13 0.06
C ASN A 45 -8.55 5.10 -0.22
N VAL A 46 -7.81 4.16 0.38
CA VAL A 46 -6.37 3.99 0.10
C VAL A 46 -6.18 3.60 -1.36
N CYS A 47 -6.92 2.60 -1.83
CA CYS A 47 -6.85 2.14 -3.22
C CYS A 47 -7.18 3.25 -4.22
N GLN A 48 -8.21 4.04 -3.95
CA GLN A 48 -8.57 5.20 -4.75
C GLN A 48 -7.48 6.28 -4.70
N SER A 49 -6.94 6.57 -3.52
CA SER A 49 -5.88 7.56 -3.34
C SER A 49 -4.60 7.20 -4.11
N VAL A 50 -4.22 5.93 -4.13
CA VAL A 50 -3.06 5.46 -4.91
C VAL A 50 -3.33 5.60 -6.40
N ARG A 51 -4.52 5.21 -6.86
CA ARG A 51 -4.91 5.28 -8.28
C ARG A 51 -4.93 6.71 -8.81
N ASP A 52 -5.57 7.62 -8.08
CA ASP A 52 -5.80 9.00 -8.53
C ASP A 52 -4.71 9.96 -8.02
N ASN A 53 -3.71 9.43 -7.30
CA ASN A 53 -2.69 10.18 -6.56
C ASN A 53 -3.27 11.33 -5.72
N ASN A 54 -4.47 11.13 -5.15
CA ASN A 54 -5.20 12.16 -4.42
C ASN A 54 -4.98 12.01 -2.91
N PRO A 55 -4.15 12.85 -2.27
CA PRO A 55 -3.84 12.75 -0.84
C PRO A 55 -5.01 13.12 0.06
N LYS A 56 -6.05 13.81 -0.45
CA LYS A 56 -7.19 14.29 0.36
C LYS A 56 -7.94 13.13 1.00
N LEU A 57 -8.08 12.01 0.30
CA LEU A 57 -8.80 10.81 0.78
C LEU A 57 -8.13 10.15 1.99
N ILE A 58 -6.80 10.22 2.07
CA ILE A 58 -6.01 9.70 3.20
C ILE A 58 -5.94 10.73 4.33
N ARG A 59 -5.70 12.01 3.98
CA ARG A 59 -5.61 13.12 4.94
C ARG A 59 -6.93 13.35 5.69
N ALA A 60 -8.08 13.24 5.03
CA ALA A 60 -9.39 13.36 5.67
C ALA A 60 -9.63 12.27 6.74
N ARG A 61 -8.82 11.20 6.74
CA ARG A 61 -8.91 10.08 7.68
C ARG A 61 -7.72 10.07 8.65
N LYS A 62 -6.90 11.13 8.71
CA LYS A 62 -5.67 11.20 9.53
C LYS A 62 -5.99 10.85 10.98
N THR A 63 -5.22 9.93 11.56
CA THR A 63 -5.24 9.66 12.99
C THR A 63 -4.64 10.88 13.70
N LEU A 64 -5.29 11.39 14.73
CA LEU A 64 -4.79 12.51 15.54
C LEU A 64 -3.36 12.19 16.01
N GLY A 65 -2.39 13.07 15.71
CA GLY A 65 -1.01 12.99 16.22
C GLY A 65 0.04 12.33 15.32
N ALA A 66 -0.30 11.69 14.19
CA ALA A 66 0.69 11.02 13.33
C ALA A 66 0.73 11.58 11.90
N SER A 67 1.94 11.69 11.31
CA SER A 67 2.09 11.90 9.87
C SER A 67 1.61 10.62 9.15
N PRO A 68 0.70 10.70 8.17
CA PRO A 68 0.30 9.53 7.42
C PRO A 68 1.46 9.11 6.50
N GLU A 69 2.22 8.12 6.94
CA GLU A 69 3.28 7.48 6.15
C GLU A 69 2.78 6.12 5.71
N GLY A 70 2.24 6.01 4.49
CA GLY A 70 1.66 4.77 4.01
C GLY A 70 2.65 4.00 3.14
N VAL A 71 2.85 2.70 3.36
CA VAL A 71 3.50 1.84 2.37
C VAL A 71 2.48 0.85 1.84
N ILE A 72 2.27 0.86 0.53
CA ILE A 72 1.48 -0.14 -0.18
C ILE A 72 2.31 -0.76 -1.29
N ILE A 73 2.38 -2.09 -1.30
CA ILE A 73 3.13 -2.82 -2.32
C ILE A 73 2.14 -3.38 -3.33
N ILE A 74 2.27 -2.93 -4.59
CA ILE A 74 1.44 -3.34 -5.72
C ILE A 74 2.38 -3.89 -6.79
N TYR A 75 2.18 -5.15 -7.21
CA TYR A 75 3.06 -5.82 -8.18
C TYR A 75 4.56 -5.70 -7.83
N SER A 76 4.92 -5.92 -6.57
CA SER A 76 6.31 -5.78 -6.09
C SER A 76 6.92 -4.37 -6.22
N VAL A 77 6.11 -3.35 -6.53
CA VAL A 77 6.51 -1.94 -6.52
C VAL A 77 6.03 -1.31 -5.21
N ASN A 78 6.95 -0.69 -4.48
CA ASN A 78 6.65 -0.01 -3.24
C ASN A 78 6.11 1.38 -3.54
N HIS A 79 4.81 1.59 -3.31
CA HIS A 79 4.24 2.93 -3.28
C HIS A 79 4.32 3.46 -1.87
N VAL A 80 5.11 4.52 -1.68
CA VAL A 80 5.30 5.18 -0.38
C VAL A 80 4.59 6.52 -0.40
N PHE A 81 3.76 6.77 0.61
CA PHE A 81 3.03 8.01 0.79
C PHE A 81 3.79 8.93 1.75
N ASN A 82 4.30 10.05 1.23
CA ASN A 82 5.06 11.03 1.99
C ASN A 82 4.16 12.12 2.60
N GLY A 83 2.90 11.80 2.91
CA GLY A 83 1.91 12.75 3.42
C GLY A 83 1.30 13.70 2.38
N THR A 84 1.95 13.96 1.25
CA THR A 84 1.49 14.85 0.16
C THR A 84 1.16 14.12 -1.13
N LYS A 85 1.94 13.09 -1.48
CA LYS A 85 1.82 12.34 -2.73
C LYS A 85 2.28 10.90 -2.53
N TRP A 86 1.79 10.02 -3.40
CA TRP A 86 2.34 8.69 -3.57
C TRP A 86 3.57 8.73 -4.49
N THR A 87 4.64 8.07 -4.07
CA THR A 87 5.87 7.91 -4.86
C THR A 87 6.10 6.42 -5.09
N SER A 88 6.27 6.02 -6.35
CA SER A 88 6.58 4.64 -6.71
C SER A 88 8.09 4.43 -6.63
N LEU A 89 8.52 3.58 -5.71
CA LEU A 89 9.89 3.08 -5.62
C LEU A 89 9.90 1.67 -6.15
N VAL A 90 10.47 1.50 -7.34
CA VAL A 90 10.88 0.17 -7.79
C VAL A 90 12.15 -0.15 -7.01
N LEU A 91 12.10 -1.15 -6.14
CA LEU A 91 13.33 -1.76 -5.63
C LEU A 91 13.99 -2.43 -6.83
N GLN A 92 14.82 -1.69 -7.57
CA GLN A 92 15.87 -2.34 -8.33
C GLN A 92 16.77 -2.99 -7.29
N PHE A 93 16.62 -4.31 -7.12
CA PHE A 93 17.74 -5.11 -6.69
C PHE A 93 18.84 -4.85 -7.73
N LYS A 94 19.74 -3.90 -7.42
CA LYS A 94 21.04 -3.85 -8.06
C LYS A 94 21.66 -5.18 -7.68
N TYR A 95 21.63 -6.13 -8.60
CA TYR A 95 22.58 -7.22 -8.59
C TYR A 95 23.94 -6.53 -8.69
N SER A 96 24.61 -6.31 -7.56
CA SER A 96 26.04 -6.06 -7.57
C SER A 96 26.64 -7.40 -8.01
N THR A 97 26.86 -7.54 -9.31
CA THR A 97 27.79 -8.54 -9.83
C THR A 97 29.10 -8.30 -9.11
N CYS A 98 29.43 -9.17 -8.17
CA CYS A 98 30.74 -9.21 -7.54
C CYS A 98 31.73 -9.60 -8.64
N PRO A 99 32.70 -8.74 -9.03
CA PRO A 99 33.72 -9.12 -9.98
C PRO A 99 34.91 -9.69 -9.19
N LEU A 100 34.94 -11.01 -9.04
CA LEU A 100 36.13 -11.76 -8.61
C LEU A 100 36.01 -13.10 -9.38
N SER A 101 36.80 -13.48 -10.40
CA SER A 101 38.24 -13.34 -10.63
C SER A 101 39.07 -13.58 -9.38
N CYS A 102 39.12 -14.84 -8.96
CA CYS A 102 40.29 -15.57 -8.45
C CYS A 102 39.98 -17.07 -8.51
#